data_AF-A0A7J8YLH4-F1
#
_entry.id   AF-A0A7J8YLH4-F1
#
_cell.length_a   1.000
_cell.length_b   1.000
_cell.length_c   1.000
_cell.angle_alpha   90.00
_cell.angle_beta   90.00
_cell.angle_gamma   90.00
#
_symmetry.space_group_name_H-M   'P 1'
#
loop_
_entity.id
_entity.type
_entity.pdbx_description
1 polymer ?
#
loop_
_entity_poly.entity_id
_entity_poly.type
_entity_poly.pdbx_seq_one_letter_code
_entity_poly.pdbx_strand_id
1 'polypeptide(L)'
;MKVDKHLFRALVQFWNTTYSCFTFGKVDLVPTVEEYMALLRCLKIQVDIAYSRVVYVPTVLKKLMNITGMSEQCVVARIKQKGDSKCIAWKNLKDIILAHPDTKKRVDVFALSIYGLVVFPKALGHVDEVVTDLFDQLDK
;
A
#
# COMPACT_ATOMS: atom_id res chain seq x y z
N MET A 1 16.90 -3.47 3.46
CA MET A 1 17.21 -2.36 2.54
C MET A 1 17.56 -1.14 3.38
N LYS A 2 18.68 -0.44 3.14
CA LYS A 2 19.04 0.74 3.94
C LYS A 2 18.28 1.93 3.37
N VAL A 3 17.20 2.31 4.04
CA VAL A 3 16.37 3.44 3.65
C VAL A 3 17.05 4.75 4.05
N ASP A 4 17.26 5.66 3.10
CA ASP A 4 17.80 6.99 3.39
C ASP A 4 16.70 7.87 3.99
N LYS A 5 16.76 8.06 5.31
CA LYS A 5 15.76 8.82 6.07
C LYS A 5 15.69 10.29 5.64
N HIS A 6 16.80 10.87 5.20
CA HIS A 6 16.85 12.28 4.80
C HIS A 6 16.19 12.47 3.44
N LEU A 7 16.45 11.55 2.51
CA LEU A 7 15.80 11.52 1.20
C LEU A 7 14.28 11.39 1.34
N PHE A 8 13.79 10.42 2.12
CA PHE A 8 12.35 10.24 2.32
C PHE A 8 11.70 11.46 2.97
N ARG A 9 12.37 12.07 3.95
CA ARG A 9 11.88 13.30 4.58
C ARG A 9 11.77 14.44 3.57
N ALA A 10 12.74 14.59 2.67
CA ALA A 10 12.70 15.60 1.62
C ALA A 10 11.54 15.33 0.64
N LEU A 11 11.39 14.09 0.14
CA LEU A 11 10.31 13.73 -0.79
C LEU A 11 8.93 14.02 -0.20
N VAL A 12 8.69 13.66 1.07
CA VAL A 12 7.41 13.90 1.75
C VAL A 12 7.08 15.39 1.85
N GLN A 13 8.07 16.28 1.95
CA GLN A 13 7.82 17.73 2.00
C GLN A 13 7.25 18.30 0.69
N PHE A 14 7.54 17.64 -0.43
CA PHE A 14 7.06 18.07 -1.75
C PHE A 14 5.83 17.28 -2.22
N TRP A 15 5.39 16.26 -1.48
CA TRP A 15 4.22 15.47 -1.85
C TRP A 15 2.92 16.27 -1.67
N ASN A 16 2.17 16.44 -2.75
CA ASN A 16 0.87 17.07 -2.76
C ASN A 16 -0.23 16.01 -2.80
N THR A 17 -0.94 15.82 -1.68
CA THR A 17 -2.02 14.82 -1.56
C THR A 17 -3.24 15.13 -2.42
N THR A 18 -3.45 16.38 -2.83
CA THR A 18 -4.60 16.76 -3.67
C THR A 18 -4.41 16.32 -5.11
N TYR A 19 -3.17 16.38 -5.62
CA TYR A 19 -2.84 16.00 -7.00
C TYR A 19 -2.15 14.64 -7.11
N SER A 20 -1.81 14.02 -5.98
CA SER A 20 -1.06 12.76 -5.91
C SER A 20 0.26 12.80 -6.70
N CYS A 21 1.00 13.90 -6.59
CA CYS A 21 2.28 14.14 -7.25
C CYS A 21 3.25 14.94 -6.35
N PHE A 22 4.51 15.09 -6.78
CA PHE A 22 5.44 16.01 -6.14
C PHE A 22 5.35 17.40 -6.78
N THR A 23 5.14 18.45 -6.00
CA THR A 23 5.06 19.82 -6.49
C THR A 23 6.31 20.62 -6.10
N PHE A 24 7.02 21.15 -7.10
CA PHE A 24 8.19 22.02 -6.96
C PHE A 24 7.89 23.40 -7.56
N GLY A 25 7.36 24.31 -6.74
CA GLY A 25 6.99 25.64 -7.20
C GLY A 25 5.84 25.58 -8.22
N LYS A 26 6.16 25.75 -9.51
CA LYS A 26 5.20 25.69 -10.63
C LYS A 26 5.28 24.40 -11.45
N VAL A 27 6.03 23.41 -10.98
CA VAL A 27 6.25 22.15 -11.70
C VAL A 27 5.70 21.01 -10.86
N ASP A 28 4.85 20.19 -11.47
CA ASP A 28 4.39 18.93 -10.90
C ASP A 28 5.15 17.76 -11.53
N LEU A 29 5.62 16.85 -10.68
CA LEU A 29 6.37 15.66 -11.07
C LEU A 29 5.63 14.41 -10.61
N VAL A 30 5.33 13.53 -11.56
CA VAL A 30 4.81 12.19 -11.32
C VAL A 30 5.86 11.20 -11.83
N PRO A 31 6.81 10.76 -10.99
CA PRO A 31 7.88 9.89 -11.45
C PRO A 31 7.32 8.56 -11.95
N THR A 32 7.94 7.98 -12.98
CA THR A 32 7.68 6.60 -13.39
C THR A 32 8.21 5.61 -12.35
N VAL A 33 7.85 4.33 -12.45
CA VAL A 33 8.37 3.29 -11.55
C VAL A 33 9.91 3.25 -11.60
N GLU A 34 10.50 3.40 -12.77
CA GLU A 34 11.95 3.42 -12.99
C GLU A 34 12.61 4.61 -12.32
N GLU A 35 11.99 5.79 -12.44
CA GLU A 35 12.48 7.01 -11.78
C GLU A 35 12.38 6.90 -10.26
N TYR A 36 11.30 6.32 -9.72
CA TYR A 36 11.19 6.02 -8.29
C TYR A 36 12.27 5.05 -7.81
N MET A 37 12.54 3.99 -8.55
CA MET A 37 13.62 3.05 -8.20
C MET A 37 14.98 3.73 -8.18
N ALA A 38 15.26 4.59 -9.17
CA ALA A 38 16.50 5.36 -9.25
C ALA A 38 16.62 6.34 -8.07
N LEU A 39 15.57 7.13 -7.80
CA LEU A 39 15.52 8.09 -6.70
C LEU A 39 15.71 7.40 -5.35
N LEU A 40 14.96 6.33 -5.09
CA LEU A 40 14.96 5.61 -3.81
C LEU A 40 16.13 4.61 -3.67
N ARG A 41 16.98 4.50 -4.68
CA ARG A 41 18.06 3.49 -4.77
C ARG A 41 17.55 2.08 -4.47
N CYS A 42 16.36 1.78 -4.98
CA CYS A 42 15.65 0.52 -4.78
C CYS A 42 15.79 -0.35 -6.02
N LEU A 43 16.88 -1.12 -6.12
CA LEU A 43 17.14 -2.05 -7.24
C LEU A 43 16.29 -3.33 -7.19
N LYS A 44 15.40 -3.48 -6.20
CA LYS A 44 14.77 -4.77 -5.86
C LYS A 44 13.34 -4.94 -6.36
N ILE A 45 12.70 -3.90 -6.87
CA ILE A 45 11.39 -4.07 -7.50
C ILE A 45 11.67 -4.66 -8.87
N GLN A 46 11.27 -5.92 -9.09
CA GLN A 46 11.22 -6.45 -10.45
C GLN A 46 10.18 -5.61 -11.19
N VAL A 47 10.65 -4.73 -12.07
CA VAL A 47 9.81 -3.83 -12.88
C VAL A 47 8.69 -4.60 -13.59
N ASP A 48 9.00 -5.82 -14.02
CA ASP A 48 8.06 -6.76 -14.61
C ASP A 48 6.87 -7.10 -13.69
N ILE A 49 7.06 -7.17 -12.36
CA ILE A 49 5.97 -7.38 -11.39
C ILE A 49 5.04 -6.16 -11.33
N ALA A 50 5.58 -4.95 -11.40
CA ALA A 50 4.79 -3.72 -11.28
C ALA A 50 3.88 -3.48 -12.49
N TYR A 51 4.28 -3.95 -13.67
CA TYR A 51 3.52 -3.79 -14.92
C TYR A 51 2.82 -5.08 -15.39
N SER A 52 3.09 -6.24 -14.79
CA SER A 52 2.42 -7.49 -15.15
C SER A 52 1.02 -7.57 -14.53
N ARG A 53 0.03 -7.70 -15.40
CA ARG A 53 -1.33 -8.03 -14.98
C ARG A 53 -1.43 -9.54 -14.74
N VAL A 54 -1.51 -9.94 -13.48
CA VAL A 54 -1.57 -11.37 -13.11
C VAL A 54 -2.87 -12.00 -13.62
N VAL A 55 -2.75 -13.15 -14.30
CA VAL A 55 -3.87 -13.92 -14.90
C VAL A 55 -4.77 -14.55 -13.82
N TYR A 56 -4.25 -14.75 -12.61
CA TYR A 56 -4.99 -15.20 -11.43
C TYR A 56 -4.94 -14.13 -10.34
N VAL A 57 -6.05 -13.45 -10.10
CA VAL A 57 -6.18 -12.46 -9.03
C VAL A 57 -6.78 -13.18 -7.81
N PRO A 58 -6.02 -13.43 -6.72
CA PRO A 58 -6.57 -14.03 -5.52
C PRO A 58 -7.73 -13.18 -4.97
N THR A 59 -8.68 -13.82 -4.28
CA THR A 59 -9.76 -13.08 -3.63
C THR A 59 -9.18 -12.14 -2.57
N VAL A 60 -9.85 -11.00 -2.34
CA VAL A 60 -9.48 -10.02 -1.31
C VAL A 60 -9.26 -10.67 0.06
N LEU A 61 -10.07 -11.68 0.36
CA LEU A 61 -9.93 -12.50 1.55
C LEU A 61 -8.54 -13.15 1.63
N LYS A 62 -8.13 -13.87 0.58
CA LYS A 62 -6.82 -14.54 0.54
C LYS A 62 -5.66 -13.54 0.57
N LYS A 63 -5.77 -12.42 -0.16
CA LYS A 63 -4.75 -11.35 -0.15
C LYS A 63 -4.56 -10.77 1.25
N LEU A 64 -5.66 -10.41 1.92
CA LEU A 64 -5.59 -9.87 3.27
C LEU A 64 -5.06 -10.90 4.27
N MET A 65 -5.41 -12.18 4.16
CA MET A 65 -4.81 -13.23 5.00
C MET A 65 -3.29 -13.28 4.83
N ASN A 66 -2.79 -13.25 3.58
CA ASN A 66 -1.36 -13.27 3.30
C ASN A 66 -0.65 -12.03 3.88
N ILE A 67 -1.21 -10.84 3.63
CA ILE A 67 -0.60 -9.57 4.06
C ILE A 67 -0.63 -9.42 5.59
N THR A 68 -1.76 -9.76 6.22
CA THR A 68 -1.98 -9.51 7.65
C THR A 68 -1.61 -10.68 8.55
N GLY A 69 -1.38 -11.88 8.00
CA GLY A 69 -1.13 -13.12 8.78
C GLY A 69 -2.35 -13.64 9.54
N MET A 70 -3.56 -13.20 9.18
CA MET A 70 -4.79 -13.48 9.93
C MET A 70 -5.52 -14.73 9.46
N SER A 71 -6.35 -15.29 10.36
CA SER A 71 -7.29 -16.36 9.99
C SER A 71 -8.43 -15.82 9.11
N GLU A 72 -8.99 -16.71 8.30
CA GLU A 72 -10.06 -16.40 7.36
C GLU A 72 -11.27 -15.75 8.05
N GLN A 73 -11.75 -16.35 9.13
CA GLN A 73 -12.89 -15.86 9.92
C GLN A 73 -12.69 -14.42 10.40
N CYS A 74 -11.46 -14.09 10.80
CA CYS A 74 -11.14 -12.77 11.32
C CYS A 74 -11.10 -11.72 10.20
N VAL A 75 -10.65 -12.10 9.00
CA VAL A 75 -10.63 -11.23 7.82
C VAL A 75 -12.05 -11.02 7.28
N VAL A 76 -12.85 -12.08 7.16
CA VAL A 76 -14.26 -12.00 6.70
C VAL A 76 -15.05 -11.03 7.56
N ALA A 77 -14.90 -11.07 8.89
CA ALA A 77 -15.60 -10.17 9.80
C ALA A 77 -15.21 -8.67 9.64
N ARG A 78 -14.08 -8.39 8.98
CA ARG A 78 -13.49 -7.04 8.87
C ARG A 78 -13.61 -6.44 7.47
N ILE A 79 -13.87 -7.25 6.46
CA ILE A 79 -14.18 -6.82 5.10
C ILE A 79 -15.63 -6.33 5.04
N LYS A 80 -15.84 -5.17 4.43
CA LYS A 80 -17.18 -4.63 4.15
C LYS A 80 -17.28 -4.15 2.71
N GLN A 81 -18.45 -4.33 2.11
CA GLN A 81 -18.76 -3.69 0.83
C GLN A 81 -18.94 -2.19 1.06
N LYS A 82 -18.26 -1.35 0.27
CA LYS A 82 -18.46 0.10 0.24
C LYS A 82 -18.51 0.57 -1.20
N GLY A 83 -19.71 0.95 -1.66
CA GLY A 83 -19.95 1.19 -3.08
C GLY A 83 -19.66 -0.08 -3.87
N ASP A 84 -18.83 0.05 -4.91
CA ASP A 84 -18.57 -1.02 -5.86
C ASP A 84 -17.44 -1.97 -5.45
N SER A 85 -16.75 -1.71 -4.33
CA SER A 85 -15.60 -2.50 -3.90
C SER A 85 -15.66 -2.96 -2.46
N LYS A 86 -14.93 -4.04 -2.17
CA LYS A 86 -14.69 -4.48 -0.79
C LYS A 86 -13.60 -3.63 -0.18
N CYS A 87 -13.75 -3.34 1.10
CA CYS A 87 -12.90 -2.42 1.82
C CYS A 87 -12.64 -2.93 3.25
N ILE A 88 -11.52 -2.52 3.82
CA ILE A 88 -11.19 -2.73 5.23
C ILE A 88 -10.99 -1.37 5.93
N ALA A 89 -11.63 -1.19 7.08
CA ALA A 89 -11.54 0.05 7.84
C ALA A 89 -10.16 0.24 8.48
N TRP A 90 -9.68 1.48 8.53
CA TRP A 90 -8.41 1.82 9.21
C TRP A 90 -8.36 1.32 10.65
N LYS A 91 -9.46 1.41 11.40
CA LYS A 91 -9.52 0.91 12.79
C LYS A 91 -9.10 -0.56 12.89
N ASN A 92 -9.58 -1.40 11.98
CA ASN A 92 -9.26 -2.82 11.95
C ASN A 92 -7.77 -3.05 11.63
N LEU A 93 -7.21 -2.28 10.68
CA LEU A 93 -5.79 -2.36 10.32
C LEU A 93 -4.89 -1.86 11.46
N LYS A 94 -5.28 -0.79 12.14
CA LYS A 94 -4.57 -0.24 13.30
C LYS A 94 -4.47 -1.27 14.43
N ASP A 95 -5.57 -1.95 14.75
CA ASP A 95 -5.58 -2.98 15.79
C ASP A 95 -4.62 -4.13 15.44
N ILE A 96 -4.54 -4.51 14.16
CA ILE A 96 -3.56 -5.50 13.67
C ILE A 96 -2.13 -5.00 13.84
N ILE A 97 -1.82 -3.78 13.40
CA ILE A 97 -0.46 -3.20 13.50
C ILE A 97 0.01 -3.14 14.95
N LEU A 98 -0.89 -2.90 15.90
CA LEU A 98 -0.55 -2.83 17.32
C LEU A 98 -0.38 -4.21 17.96
N ALA A 99 -1.16 -5.21 17.55
CA ALA A 99 -1.19 -6.52 18.19
C ALA A 99 -0.29 -7.58 17.51
N HIS A 100 0.11 -7.38 16.25
CA HIS A 100 0.81 -8.42 15.49
C HIS A 100 2.24 -8.66 16.03
N PRO A 101 2.65 -9.92 16.30
CA PRO A 101 3.98 -10.20 16.86
C PRO A 101 5.11 -10.01 15.84
N ASP A 102 4.86 -10.29 14.56
CA ASP A 102 5.84 -10.10 13.48
C ASP A 102 5.95 -8.61 13.09
N THR A 103 7.16 -8.06 13.25
CA THR A 103 7.46 -6.66 12.89
C THR A 103 7.36 -6.40 11.40
N LYS A 104 7.71 -7.37 10.52
CA LYS A 104 7.58 -7.21 9.07
C LYS A 104 6.11 -7.03 8.68
N LYS A 105 5.23 -7.93 9.15
CA LYS A 105 3.78 -7.83 8.90
C LYS A 105 3.17 -6.54 9.41
N ARG A 106 3.63 -6.02 10.56
CA ARG A 106 3.20 -4.69 11.04
C ARG A 106 3.56 -3.58 10.06
N VAL A 107 4.77 -3.61 9.51
CA VAL A 107 5.24 -2.63 8.52
C VAL A 107 4.45 -2.77 7.21
N ASP A 108 4.19 -3.99 6.75
CA ASP A 108 3.43 -4.24 5.51
C ASP A 108 2.00 -3.72 5.64
N VAL A 109 1.31 -4.01 6.75
CA VAL A 109 -0.05 -3.52 7.01
C VAL A 109 -0.08 -2.00 7.20
N PHE A 110 0.94 -1.42 7.83
CA PHE A 110 1.08 0.03 7.94
C PHE A 110 1.27 0.69 6.57
N ALA A 111 2.15 0.14 5.73
CA ALA A 111 2.38 0.61 4.36
C ALA A 111 1.12 0.49 3.50
N LEU A 112 0.41 -0.64 3.58
CA LEU A 112 -0.90 -0.85 2.93
C LEU A 112 -1.89 0.25 3.34
N SER A 113 -1.91 0.60 4.64
CA SER A 113 -2.79 1.63 5.17
C SER A 113 -2.46 3.02 4.62
N ILE A 114 -1.19 3.40 4.57
CA ILE A 114 -0.78 4.67 3.96
C ILE A 114 -1.16 4.71 2.48
N TYR A 115 -0.90 3.62 1.74
CA TYR A 115 -1.19 3.57 0.32
C TYR A 115 -2.68 3.71 0.03
N GLY A 116 -3.53 2.99 0.77
CA GLY A 116 -4.98 3.03 0.53
C GLY A 116 -5.72 4.19 1.16
N LEU A 117 -5.19 4.82 2.21
CA LEU A 117 -5.85 5.94 2.90
C LEU A 117 -5.37 7.31 2.42
N VAL A 118 -4.13 7.40 1.95
CA VAL A 118 -3.48 8.69 1.63
C VAL A 118 -3.17 8.81 0.14
N VAL A 119 -2.62 7.76 -0.47
CA VAL A 119 -2.14 7.83 -1.86
C VAL A 119 -3.26 7.54 -2.87
N PHE A 120 -4.06 6.50 -2.60
CA PHE A 120 -5.20 6.08 -3.43
C PHE A 120 -6.49 5.99 -2.62
N PRO A 121 -6.94 7.09 -1.98
CA PRO A 121 -8.16 7.08 -1.18
C PRO A 121 -9.38 6.89 -2.08
N LYS A 122 -10.06 5.75 -1.96
CA LYS A 122 -11.34 5.51 -2.64
C LYS A 122 -12.55 5.71 -1.72
N ALA A 123 -12.41 5.40 -0.44
CA ALA A 123 -13.44 5.57 0.57
C ALA A 123 -12.83 6.09 1.87
N LEU A 124 -13.43 7.15 2.43
CA LEU A 124 -12.89 7.82 3.61
C LEU A 124 -12.68 6.84 4.78
N GLY A 125 -11.44 6.77 5.28
CA GLY A 125 -11.05 5.91 6.41
C GLY A 125 -11.02 4.41 6.10
N HIS A 126 -11.06 4.03 4.82
CA HIS A 126 -11.07 2.63 4.38
C HIS A 126 -10.02 2.40 3.29
N VAL A 127 -9.38 1.23 3.34
CA VAL A 127 -8.48 0.76 2.29
C VAL A 127 -9.29 -0.10 1.32
N ASP A 128 -9.20 0.24 0.04
CA ASP A 128 -9.86 -0.46 -1.05
C ASP A 128 -9.19 -1.80 -1.38
N GLU A 129 -9.97 -2.78 -1.86
CA GLU A 129 -9.42 -4.07 -2.28
C GLU A 129 -8.34 -3.95 -3.36
N VAL A 130 -8.43 -3.00 -4.29
CA VAL A 130 -7.45 -2.85 -5.38
C VAL A 130 -6.05 -2.56 -4.83
N VAL A 131 -5.98 -1.90 -3.68
CA VAL A 131 -4.70 -1.62 -3.00
C VAL A 131 -4.06 -2.90 -2.47
N THR A 132 -4.86 -3.92 -2.13
CA THR A 132 -4.33 -5.20 -1.64
C THR A 132 -3.67 -6.02 -2.76
N ASP A 133 -3.99 -5.76 -4.02
CA ASP A 133 -3.40 -6.44 -5.18
C ASP A 133 -1.91 -6.18 -5.29
N LEU A 134 -1.52 -4.92 -5.11
CA LEU A 134 -0.11 -4.50 -5.09
C LEU A 134 0.67 -5.22 -3.99
N PHE A 135 0.11 -5.30 -2.79
CA PHE A 135 0.81 -5.87 -1.63
C PHE A 135 0.85 -7.41 -1.64
N ASP A 136 -0.13 -8.09 -2.25
CA ASP A 136 -0.05 -9.55 -2.46
C ASP A 136 1.05 -9.93 -3.47
N GLN A 137 1.37 -9.04 -4.42
CA GLN A 137 2.46 -9.24 -5.38
C GLN A 137 3.84 -9.01 -4.77
N LEU A 138 3.98 -8.03 -3.87
CA LEU A 138 5.27 -7.66 -3.27
C LEU A 138 5.83 -8.67 -2.25
N ASP A 139 4.98 -9.56 -1.71
CA ASP A 139 5.41 -10.60 -0.75
C ASP A 139 5.84 -11.92 -1.45
N LYS A 140 5.85 -11.96 -2.80
CA LYS A 140 6.34 -13.07 -3.64
C LYS A 140 7.69 -12.74 -4.26
#